data_AF-A0A7X7JRJ8-F1
#
_entry.id   AF-A0A7X7JRJ8-F1
#
_cell.length_a   1.000
_cell.length_b   1.000
_cell.length_c   1.000
_cell.angle_alpha   90.00
_cell.angle_beta   90.00
_cell.angle_gamma   90.00
#
_symmetry.space_group_name_H-M   'P 1'
#
loop_
_entity.id
_entity.type
_entity.pdbx_description
1 polymer ?
#
loop_
_entity_poly.entity_id
_entity_poly.type
_entity_poly.pdbx_seq_one_letter_code
_entity_poly.pdbx_strand_id
1 'polypeptide(L)'
;MNWLANNPPSLAELLLGPIVVAFVGAIVGLVYLGIDRVLVARMQARVGPPVAQPFRDVSKLMMKESIIPNGSLRWLFQFAPVMCVMGAVVLLLYIPLFGRPAIFEGSGDAILVIYLMTIPSLALVVGGFASSSPYASVGAQREMVVMISYEFPLSVIIVSLAWRIMQVTGANAFSLATIGQYPIWELVGPLGFAGAILLLVSLIAVTPGELGRIPFDIAEAETELAGGMLVEYSGRNLALFYLGNAIRGFAVLSLVVALFFPYNIGGALGISAAAGRIAVDAVFFLGKVLAVMFVAVAVVRSAVARFRVNQASAFYLVAVTLVSVIGLLLIWADFAL
;
A
#
# COMPACT_ATOMS: atom_id res chain seq x y z
N MET A 1 15.55 12.02 -19.50
CA MET A 1 14.67 12.60 -20.54
C MET A 1 13.40 13.06 -19.85
N ASN A 2 13.21 14.37 -19.72
CA ASN A 2 12.07 14.96 -18.98
C ASN A 2 10.77 14.68 -19.75
N TRP A 3 10.01 13.66 -19.34
CA TRP A 3 8.71 13.32 -19.94
C TRP A 3 7.72 14.51 -19.87
N LEU A 4 7.81 15.33 -18.82
CA LEU A 4 7.08 16.61 -18.68
C LEU A 4 7.34 17.61 -19.82
N ALA A 5 8.48 17.54 -20.50
CA ALA A 5 8.79 18.41 -21.63
C ALA A 5 8.15 17.94 -22.95
N ASN A 6 7.81 16.64 -23.05
CA ASN A 6 7.29 16.05 -24.28
C ASN A 6 5.77 15.85 -24.27
N ASN A 7 5.13 15.76 -23.09
CA ASN A 7 3.67 15.80 -22.92
C ASN A 7 3.33 16.49 -21.59
N PRO A 8 3.19 17.84 -21.53
CA PRO A 8 2.67 18.47 -20.33
C PRO A 8 1.28 17.90 -20.07
N PRO A 9 0.99 17.38 -18.86
CA PRO A 9 -0.36 16.94 -18.55
C PRO A 9 -1.28 18.13 -18.78
N SER A 10 -2.32 17.91 -19.59
CA SER A 10 -3.26 18.98 -19.90
C SER A 10 -3.83 19.54 -18.58
N LEU A 11 -4.17 20.83 -18.55
CA LEU A 11 -4.73 21.46 -17.34
C LEU A 11 -5.99 20.71 -16.83
N ALA A 12 -6.70 20.07 -17.76
CA ALA A 12 -7.79 19.14 -17.48
C ALA A 12 -7.31 17.83 -16.80
N GLU A 13 -6.23 17.20 -17.23
CA GLU A 13 -5.67 16.00 -16.57
C GLU A 13 -5.13 16.29 -15.17
N LEU A 14 -4.54 17.47 -14.94
CA LEU A 14 -4.07 17.86 -13.61
C LEU A 14 -5.21 18.09 -12.60
N LEU A 15 -6.37 18.57 -13.07
CA LEU A 15 -7.52 18.84 -12.20
C LEU A 15 -8.48 17.65 -12.09
N LEU A 16 -8.79 16.99 -13.20
CA LEU A 16 -9.70 15.85 -13.25
C LEU A 16 -9.02 14.53 -12.87
N GLY A 17 -7.72 14.39 -13.16
CA GLY A 17 -6.95 13.19 -12.86
C GLY A 17 -7.02 12.78 -11.39
N PRO A 18 -6.75 13.69 -10.42
CA PRO A 18 -6.89 13.38 -9.00
C PRO A 18 -8.29 12.98 -8.57
N ILE A 19 -9.32 13.60 -9.15
CA ILE A 19 -10.71 13.25 -8.86
C ILE A 19 -10.99 11.83 -9.35
N VAL A 20 -10.62 11.52 -10.60
CA VAL A 20 -10.81 10.19 -11.18
C VAL A 20 -10.05 9.13 -10.40
N VAL A 21 -8.77 9.36 -10.05
CA VAL A 21 -7.96 8.42 -9.26
C VAL A 21 -8.54 8.22 -7.87
N ALA A 22 -9.06 9.27 -7.22
CA ALA A 22 -9.73 9.13 -5.93
C ALA A 22 -10.97 8.22 -6.02
N PHE A 23 -11.84 8.45 -7.02
CA PHE A 23 -13.04 7.62 -7.23
C PHE A 23 -12.69 6.18 -7.60
N VAL A 24 -11.74 5.98 -8.51
CA VAL A 24 -11.29 4.64 -8.91
C VAL A 24 -10.64 3.92 -7.74
N GLY A 25 -9.73 4.58 -7.03
CA GLY A 25 -9.07 4.03 -5.85
C GLY A 25 -10.05 3.65 -4.74
N ALA A 26 -11.08 4.47 -4.50
CA ALA A 26 -12.15 4.17 -3.56
C ALA A 26 -12.96 2.93 -3.97
N ILE A 27 -13.44 2.88 -5.21
CA ILE A 27 -14.25 1.75 -5.71
C ILE A 27 -13.42 0.47 -5.71
N VAL A 28 -12.24 0.52 -6.30
CA VAL A 28 -11.36 -0.64 -6.44
C VAL A 28 -10.89 -1.12 -5.07
N GLY A 29 -10.46 -0.23 -4.18
CA GLY A 29 -10.06 -0.57 -2.82
C GLY A 29 -11.17 -1.23 -2.01
N LEU A 30 -12.41 -0.75 -2.12
CA LEU A 30 -13.57 -1.36 -1.47
C LEU A 30 -13.92 -2.74 -2.05
N VAL A 31 -13.80 -2.92 -3.36
CA VAL A 31 -13.96 -4.24 -4.00
C VAL A 31 -12.91 -5.23 -3.49
N TYR A 32 -11.64 -4.83 -3.44
CA TYR A 32 -10.56 -5.70 -2.91
C TYR A 32 -10.79 -6.09 -1.45
N LEU A 33 -11.24 -5.16 -0.61
CA LEU A 33 -11.59 -5.47 0.78
C LEU A 33 -12.74 -6.48 0.84
N GLY A 34 -13.72 -6.36 -0.06
CA GLY A 34 -14.83 -7.32 -0.18
C GLY A 34 -14.36 -8.71 -0.60
N ILE A 35 -13.45 -8.76 -1.57
CA ILE A 35 -12.83 -10.02 -2.04
C ILE A 35 -12.00 -10.66 -0.92
N ASP A 36 -11.19 -9.89 -0.19
CA ASP A 36 -10.42 -10.38 0.98
C ASP A 36 -11.32 -11.07 2.00
N ARG A 37 -12.45 -10.44 2.37
CA ARG A 37 -13.44 -11.04 3.30
C ARG A 37 -14.01 -12.37 2.78
N VAL A 38 -14.27 -12.48 1.49
CA VAL A 38 -14.76 -13.72 0.86
C VAL A 38 -13.68 -14.79 0.87
N LEU A 39 -12.46 -14.45 0.48
CA LEU A 39 -11.32 -15.38 0.41
C LEU A 39 -11.02 -15.98 1.79
N VAL A 40 -10.88 -15.15 2.81
CA VAL A 40 -10.59 -15.61 4.18
C VAL A 40 -11.74 -16.48 4.71
N ALA A 41 -13.00 -16.11 4.44
CA ALA A 41 -14.15 -16.93 4.82
C ALA A 41 -14.13 -18.32 4.15
N ARG A 42 -13.82 -18.38 2.86
CA ARG A 42 -13.73 -19.65 2.11
C ARG A 42 -12.58 -20.53 2.62
N MET A 43 -11.42 -19.93 2.94
CA MET A 43 -10.28 -20.65 3.56
C MET A 43 -10.64 -21.27 4.91
N GLN A 44 -11.58 -20.65 5.64
CA GLN A 44 -12.09 -21.12 6.92
C GLN A 44 -13.35 -22.00 6.80
N ALA A 45 -13.65 -22.50 5.59
CA ALA A 45 -14.81 -23.33 5.30
C ALA A 45 -16.17 -22.70 5.70
N ARG A 46 -16.30 -21.37 5.66
CA ARG A 46 -17.54 -20.64 5.92
C ARG A 46 -17.99 -19.81 4.72
N VAL A 47 -19.30 -19.54 4.63
CA VAL A 47 -19.84 -18.63 3.62
C VAL A 47 -19.51 -17.20 4.02
N GLY A 48 -18.71 -16.53 3.18
CA GLY A 48 -18.35 -15.12 3.38
C GLY A 48 -19.48 -14.16 3.01
N PRO A 49 -19.39 -12.89 3.46
CA PRO A 49 -20.33 -11.84 3.05
C PRO A 49 -20.22 -11.56 1.53
N PRO A 50 -21.22 -10.90 0.90
CA PRO A 50 -21.11 -10.52 -0.50
C PRO A 50 -19.96 -9.52 -0.72
N VAL A 51 -19.35 -9.53 -1.92
CA VAL A 51 -18.24 -8.60 -2.27
C VAL A 51 -18.65 -7.14 -2.13
N ALA A 52 -19.93 -6.81 -2.33
CA ALA A 52 -20.47 -5.46 -2.16
C ALA A 52 -20.64 -5.01 -0.69
N GLN A 53 -20.33 -5.86 0.30
CA GLN A 53 -20.51 -5.53 1.72
C GLN A 53 -19.77 -4.26 2.16
N PRO A 54 -18.50 -4.02 1.79
CA PRO A 54 -17.77 -2.81 2.22
C PRO A 54 -18.43 -1.51 1.74
N PHE A 55 -19.08 -1.53 0.56
CA PHE A 55 -19.85 -0.38 0.07
C PHE A 55 -21.05 -0.08 0.95
N ARG A 56 -21.76 -1.13 1.39
CA ARG A 56 -22.89 -1.01 2.32
C ARG A 56 -22.43 -0.53 3.70
N ASP A 57 -21.28 -1.01 4.16
CA ASP A 57 -20.70 -0.60 5.44
C ASP A 57 -20.35 0.89 5.43
N VAL A 58 -19.64 1.37 4.39
CA VAL A 58 -19.34 2.81 4.22
C VAL A 58 -20.62 3.63 4.12
N SER A 59 -21.57 3.23 3.26
CA SER A 59 -22.83 3.96 3.10
C SER A 59 -23.60 4.06 4.42
N LYS A 60 -23.64 2.97 5.20
CA LYS A 60 -24.28 2.94 6.52
C LYS A 60 -23.60 3.88 7.50
N LEU A 61 -22.26 3.88 7.56
CA LEU A 61 -21.50 4.74 8.46
C LEU A 61 -21.63 6.23 8.09
N MET A 62 -21.70 6.54 6.80
CA MET A 62 -21.91 7.91 6.32
C MET A 62 -23.27 8.49 6.71
N MET A 63 -24.30 7.65 6.86
CA MET A 63 -25.63 8.05 7.33
C MET A 63 -25.72 8.21 8.85
N LYS A 64 -24.75 7.70 9.60
CA LYS A 64 -24.74 7.78 11.06
C LYS A 64 -24.14 9.09 11.56
N GLU A 65 -24.62 9.53 12.72
CA GLU A 65 -24.09 10.71 13.40
C GLU A 65 -22.68 10.44 13.94
N SER A 66 -21.83 11.47 13.83
CA SER A 66 -20.46 11.48 14.36
C SER A 66 -20.45 12.13 15.74
N ILE A 67 -20.21 11.33 16.78
CA ILE A 67 -20.10 11.79 18.17
C ILE A 67 -18.64 12.17 18.45
N ILE A 68 -18.45 13.31 19.12
CA ILE A 68 -17.12 13.84 19.47
C ILE A 68 -16.97 13.78 21.00
N PRO A 69 -15.96 13.08 21.53
CA PRO A 69 -15.76 12.96 22.98
C PRO A 69 -15.46 14.31 23.65
N ASN A 70 -15.94 14.51 24.88
CA ASN A 70 -15.84 15.78 25.63
C ASN A 70 -14.41 16.19 26.06
N GLY A 71 -13.41 15.31 25.92
CA GLY A 71 -11.98 15.62 26.15
C GLY A 71 -11.11 15.63 24.90
N SER A 72 -11.70 15.40 23.72
CA SER A 72 -10.96 15.28 22.46
C SER A 72 -10.53 16.64 21.90
N LEU A 73 -9.41 16.66 21.20
CA LEU A 73 -8.98 17.81 20.39
C LEU A 73 -9.84 17.87 19.13
N ARG A 74 -10.98 18.58 19.22
CA ARG A 74 -12.05 18.58 18.20
C ARG A 74 -11.57 18.77 16.76
N TRP A 75 -10.71 19.76 16.52
CA TRP A 75 -10.21 20.07 15.18
C TRP A 75 -9.38 18.90 14.62
N LEU A 76 -8.49 18.33 15.44
CA LEU A 76 -7.59 17.26 15.04
C LEU A 76 -8.34 15.94 14.87
N PHE A 77 -9.28 15.65 15.77
CA PHE A 77 -10.13 14.47 15.72
C PHE A 77 -10.99 14.43 14.44
N GLN A 78 -11.49 15.58 13.98
CA GLN A 78 -12.25 15.65 12.73
C GLN A 78 -11.36 15.65 11.48
N PHE A 79 -10.15 16.24 11.57
CA PHE A 79 -9.25 16.39 10.44
C PHE A 79 -8.43 15.13 10.15
N ALA A 80 -8.10 14.32 11.17
CA ALA A 80 -7.32 13.09 11.02
C ALA A 80 -7.93 12.08 10.00
N PRO A 81 -9.24 11.77 10.00
CA PRO A 81 -9.83 10.91 8.98
C PRO A 81 -9.69 11.48 7.55
N VAL A 82 -9.79 12.81 7.40
CA VAL A 82 -9.65 13.49 6.10
C VAL A 82 -8.20 13.38 5.61
N MET A 83 -7.23 13.60 6.50
CA MET A 83 -5.81 13.40 6.22
C MET A 83 -5.50 11.98 5.77
N CYS A 84 -6.13 10.97 6.38
CA CYS A 84 -5.95 9.58 5.99
C CYS A 84 -6.39 9.33 4.53
N VAL A 85 -7.58 9.81 4.16
CA VAL A 85 -8.10 9.70 2.78
C VAL A 85 -7.23 10.49 1.81
N MET A 86 -6.90 11.74 2.14
CA MET A 86 -6.07 12.59 1.28
C MET A 86 -4.69 11.99 1.04
N GLY A 87 -4.03 11.51 2.10
CA GLY A 87 -2.73 10.83 1.99
C GLY A 87 -2.78 9.60 1.10
N ALA A 88 -3.81 8.77 1.26
CA ALA A 88 -3.99 7.57 0.44
C ALA A 88 -4.27 7.90 -1.04
N VAL A 89 -5.02 8.96 -1.32
CA VAL A 89 -5.29 9.42 -2.69
C VAL A 89 -4.04 10.02 -3.32
N VAL A 90 -3.30 10.87 -2.60
CA VAL A 90 -2.05 11.47 -3.11
C VAL A 90 -1.04 10.38 -3.41
N LEU A 91 -0.94 9.34 -2.58
CA LEU A 91 -0.08 8.18 -2.85
C LEU A 91 -0.40 7.51 -4.20
N LEU A 92 -1.68 7.32 -4.54
CA LEU A 92 -2.07 6.73 -5.82
C LEU A 92 -1.69 7.56 -7.04
N LEU A 93 -1.49 8.87 -6.89
CA LEU A 93 -1.12 9.76 -7.99
C LEU A 93 0.31 9.57 -8.48
N TYR A 94 1.18 9.05 -7.62
CA TYR A 94 2.59 8.80 -7.91
C TYR A 94 2.87 7.36 -8.36
N ILE A 95 1.90 6.46 -8.23
CA ILE A 95 2.05 5.05 -8.62
C ILE A 95 1.55 4.89 -10.07
N PRO A 96 2.30 4.21 -10.96
CA PRO A 96 1.80 3.87 -12.29
C PRO A 96 0.65 2.86 -12.16
N LEU A 97 -0.54 3.23 -12.65
CA LEU A 97 -1.75 2.43 -12.55
C LEU A 97 -2.27 2.04 -13.94
N PHE A 98 -2.83 0.83 -14.05
CA PHE A 98 -3.56 0.38 -15.24
C PHE A 98 -2.76 0.42 -16.56
N GLY A 99 -1.44 0.23 -16.49
CA GLY A 99 -0.56 0.30 -17.66
C GLY A 99 -0.35 1.72 -18.20
N ARG A 100 -0.75 2.75 -17.45
CA ARG A 100 -0.48 4.16 -17.76
C ARG A 100 0.63 4.71 -16.85
N PRO A 101 1.41 5.68 -17.35
CA PRO A 101 2.32 6.46 -16.50
C PRO A 101 1.56 7.12 -15.34
N ALA A 102 2.27 7.41 -14.26
CA ALA A 102 1.71 8.14 -13.13
C ALA A 102 1.30 9.57 -13.56
N ILE A 103 0.28 10.15 -12.93
CA ILE A 103 -0.20 11.50 -13.29
C ILE A 103 0.88 12.54 -12.99
N PHE A 104 1.58 12.38 -11.88
CA PHE A 104 2.70 13.23 -11.46
C PHE A 104 4.07 12.62 -11.77
N GLU A 105 4.19 11.95 -12.93
CA GLU A 105 5.46 11.43 -13.38
C GLU A 105 6.48 12.56 -13.61
N GLY A 106 7.65 12.44 -12.98
CA GLY A 106 8.76 13.40 -13.11
C GLY A 106 8.82 14.49 -12.03
N SER A 107 7.80 14.65 -11.19
CA SER A 107 7.82 15.55 -10.03
C SER A 107 7.94 14.82 -8.70
N GLY A 108 8.12 13.49 -8.72
CA GLY A 108 8.27 12.66 -7.53
C GLY A 108 9.13 11.44 -7.77
N ASP A 109 9.84 11.03 -6.72
CA ASP A 109 10.74 9.89 -6.69
C ASP A 109 10.23 8.79 -5.74
N ALA A 110 10.80 7.59 -5.82
CA ALA A 110 10.45 6.45 -4.97
C ALA A 110 10.56 6.78 -3.47
N ILE A 111 11.51 7.64 -3.07
CA ILE A 111 11.66 8.12 -1.69
C ILE A 111 10.43 8.93 -1.25
N LEU A 112 9.92 9.82 -2.12
CA LEU A 112 8.69 10.56 -1.84
C LEU A 112 7.52 9.59 -1.62
N VAL A 113 7.45 8.53 -2.42
CA VAL A 113 6.38 7.53 -2.30
C VAL A 113 6.45 6.76 -0.97
N ILE A 114 7.64 6.43 -0.46
CA ILE A 114 7.79 5.88 0.90
C ILE A 114 7.17 6.83 1.93
N TYR A 115 7.53 8.11 1.90
CA TYR A 115 7.00 9.08 2.86
C TYR A 115 5.50 9.32 2.70
N LEU A 116 4.97 9.25 1.47
CA LEU A 116 3.52 9.35 1.25
C LEU A 116 2.77 8.13 1.81
N MET A 117 3.39 6.94 1.85
CA MET A 117 2.80 5.74 2.47
C MET A 117 2.63 5.88 3.98
N THR A 118 3.48 6.67 4.65
CA THR A 118 3.39 6.84 6.11
C THR A 118 2.29 7.82 6.53
N ILE A 119 1.84 8.71 5.63
CA ILE A 119 0.84 9.75 5.95
C ILE A 119 -0.47 9.15 6.48
N PRO A 120 -1.09 8.13 5.86
CA PRO A 120 -2.32 7.55 6.41
C PRO A 120 -2.12 6.84 7.76
N SER A 121 -0.97 6.18 7.99
CA SER A 121 -0.62 5.61 9.31
C SER A 121 -0.53 6.70 10.37
N LEU A 122 0.19 7.77 10.04
CA LEU A 122 0.33 8.93 10.92
C LEU A 122 -1.03 9.56 11.21
N ALA A 123 -1.91 9.66 10.22
CA ALA A 123 -3.26 10.15 10.42
C ALA A 123 -4.08 9.28 11.39
N LEU A 124 -3.93 7.94 11.34
CA LEU A 124 -4.55 7.04 12.33
C LEU A 124 -3.98 7.25 13.74
N VAL A 125 -2.66 7.34 13.87
CA VAL A 125 -1.96 7.57 15.15
C VAL A 125 -2.36 8.90 15.78
N VAL A 126 -2.30 9.98 14.99
CA VAL A 126 -2.68 11.33 15.40
C VAL A 126 -4.16 11.38 15.77
N GLY A 127 -5.00 10.69 14.99
CA GLY A 127 -6.41 10.53 15.29
C GLY A 127 -6.67 9.78 16.60
N GLY A 128 -5.87 8.75 16.90
CA GLY A 128 -5.91 8.00 18.15
C GLY A 128 -5.56 8.88 19.36
N PHE A 129 -4.48 9.67 19.28
CA PHE A 129 -4.09 10.60 20.35
C PHE A 129 -5.09 11.75 20.54
N ALA A 130 -5.71 12.23 19.46
CA ALA A 130 -6.70 13.30 19.54
C ALA A 130 -7.98 12.89 20.28
N SER A 131 -8.26 11.58 20.39
CA SER A 131 -9.47 11.05 21.01
C SER A 131 -9.50 11.14 22.55
N SER A 132 -8.36 11.42 23.20
CA SER A 132 -8.22 11.54 24.66
C SER A 132 -8.64 10.28 25.46
N SER A 133 -8.62 9.11 24.81
CA SER A 133 -8.92 7.82 25.44
C SER A 133 -7.63 7.06 25.75
N PRO A 134 -7.47 6.47 26.96
CA PRO A 134 -6.31 5.65 27.28
C PRO A 134 -6.15 4.46 26.33
N TYR A 135 -7.25 3.83 25.89
CA TYR A 135 -7.22 2.69 24.96
C TYR A 135 -6.68 3.10 23.59
N ALA A 136 -7.17 4.22 23.05
CA ALA A 136 -6.72 4.74 21.77
C ALA A 136 -5.26 5.20 21.80
N SER A 137 -4.82 5.78 22.93
CA SER A 137 -3.43 6.21 23.12
C SER A 137 -2.45 5.03 23.14
N VAL A 138 -2.82 3.93 23.80
CA VAL A 138 -2.00 2.70 23.80
C VAL A 138 -1.98 2.07 22.41
N GLY A 139 -3.11 2.03 21.69
CA GLY A 139 -3.17 1.58 20.30
C GLY A 139 -2.25 2.41 19.38
N ALA A 140 -2.30 3.74 19.51
CA ALA A 140 -1.48 4.66 18.72
C ALA A 140 0.03 4.51 18.99
N GLN A 141 0.43 4.30 20.26
CA GLN A 141 1.82 3.99 20.60
C GLN A 141 2.32 2.70 19.95
N ARG A 142 1.49 1.66 19.95
CA ARG A 142 1.82 0.37 19.33
C ARG A 142 1.95 0.49 17.82
N GLU A 143 1.06 1.23 17.17
CA GLU A 143 1.14 1.49 15.73
C GLU A 143 2.42 2.24 15.36
N MET A 144 2.81 3.27 16.13
CA MET A 144 4.06 4.00 15.88
C MET A 144 5.29 3.09 15.92
N VAL A 145 5.36 2.17 16.89
CA VAL A 145 6.48 1.22 16.99
C VAL A 145 6.54 0.32 15.75
N VAL A 146 5.40 -0.19 15.29
CA VAL A 146 5.33 -1.03 14.09
C VAL A 146 5.70 -0.22 12.84
N MET A 147 5.18 1.01 12.73
CA MET A 147 5.45 1.93 11.63
C MET A 147 6.94 2.20 11.44
N ILE A 148 7.63 2.57 12.51
CA ILE A 148 9.09 2.79 12.48
C ILE A 148 9.82 1.49 12.13
N SER A 149 9.31 0.34 12.56
CA SER A 149 9.98 -0.95 12.34
C SER A 149 9.97 -1.39 10.88
N TYR A 150 8.89 -1.16 10.13
CA TYR A 150 8.80 -1.59 8.73
C TYR A 150 9.39 -0.59 7.72
N GLU A 151 9.67 0.66 8.12
CA GLU A 151 10.32 1.65 7.24
C GLU A 151 11.73 1.23 6.84
N PHE A 152 12.48 0.60 7.75
CA PHE A 152 13.85 0.17 7.49
C PHE A 152 13.95 -0.86 6.36
N PRO A 153 13.26 -2.03 6.40
CA PRO A 153 13.32 -2.99 5.30
C PRO A 153 12.77 -2.42 3.99
N LEU A 154 11.74 -1.56 4.04
CA LEU A 154 11.19 -0.90 2.86
C LEU A 154 12.25 0.01 2.20
N SER A 155 12.98 0.79 3.00
CA SER A 155 14.08 1.64 2.52
C SER A 155 15.18 0.81 1.86
N VAL A 156 15.58 -0.32 2.45
CA VAL A 156 16.60 -1.23 1.88
C VAL A 156 16.14 -1.77 0.53
N ILE A 157 14.87 -2.16 0.38
CA ILE A 157 14.32 -2.66 -0.89
C ILE A 157 14.44 -1.60 -1.98
N ILE A 158 13.97 -0.38 -1.74
CA ILE A 158 14.01 0.69 -2.76
C ILE A 158 15.45 1.05 -3.14
N VAL A 159 16.34 1.18 -2.14
CA VAL A 159 17.76 1.44 -2.40
C VAL A 159 18.40 0.32 -3.23
N SER A 160 18.04 -0.94 -2.97
CA SER A 160 18.56 -2.09 -3.73
C SER A 160 18.13 -2.04 -5.20
N LEU A 161 16.85 -1.77 -5.45
CA LEU A 161 16.31 -1.65 -6.81
C LEU A 161 16.97 -0.47 -7.55
N ALA A 162 16.99 0.70 -6.91
CA ALA A 162 17.59 1.90 -7.48
C ALA A 162 19.08 1.70 -7.80
N TRP A 163 19.84 1.12 -6.86
CA TRP A 163 21.26 0.86 -7.08
C TRP A 163 21.51 -0.03 -8.29
N ARG A 164 20.76 -1.14 -8.46
CA ARG A 164 20.93 -2.03 -9.62
C ARG A 164 20.61 -1.32 -10.93
N ILE A 165 19.53 -0.54 -10.98
CA ILE A 165 19.13 0.21 -12.17
C ILE A 165 20.20 1.24 -12.54
N MET A 166 20.76 1.94 -11.54
CA MET A 166 21.81 2.93 -11.74
C MET A 166 23.05 2.34 -12.42
N GLN A 167 23.48 1.13 -12.02
CA GLN A 167 24.65 0.49 -12.61
C GLN A 167 24.46 0.08 -14.07
N VAL A 168 23.25 -0.33 -14.44
CA VAL A 168 22.98 -0.82 -15.80
C VAL A 168 22.68 0.32 -16.78
N THR A 169 21.93 1.33 -16.35
CA THR A 169 21.34 2.32 -17.26
C THR A 169 21.87 3.74 -17.08
N GLY A 170 22.49 4.06 -15.93
CA GLY A 170 22.91 5.43 -15.59
C GLY A 170 21.76 6.44 -15.53
N ALA A 171 20.50 5.98 -15.54
CA ALA A 171 19.31 6.82 -15.54
C ALA A 171 18.93 7.28 -14.12
N ASN A 172 17.86 8.08 -14.00
CA ASN A 172 17.26 8.45 -12.72
C ASN A 172 16.72 7.20 -12.02
N ALA A 173 17.55 6.59 -11.18
CA ALA A 173 17.31 5.30 -10.55
C ALA A 173 16.15 5.28 -9.55
N PHE A 174 15.80 6.44 -8.99
CA PHE A 174 14.71 6.57 -8.02
C PHE A 174 13.34 6.85 -8.66
N SER A 175 13.25 7.07 -9.98
CA SER A 175 11.95 7.30 -10.59
C SER A 175 11.16 5.98 -10.69
N LEU A 176 9.90 5.96 -10.27
CA LEU A 176 9.05 4.78 -10.42
C LEU A 176 8.81 4.40 -11.88
N ALA A 177 8.88 5.39 -12.78
CA ALA A 177 8.74 5.15 -14.21
C ALA A 177 9.95 4.40 -14.78
N THR A 178 11.18 4.73 -14.34
CA THR A 178 12.39 4.01 -14.76
C THR A 178 12.44 2.61 -14.16
N ILE A 179 12.01 2.45 -12.89
CA ILE A 179 11.86 1.12 -12.27
C ILE A 179 10.86 0.25 -13.05
N GLY A 180 9.77 0.85 -13.52
CA GLY A 180 8.79 0.14 -14.36
C GLY A 180 9.30 -0.22 -15.76
N GLN A 181 10.21 0.58 -16.33
CA GLN A 181 10.79 0.32 -17.66
C GLN A 181 11.86 -0.76 -17.65
N TYR A 182 12.62 -0.86 -16.55
CA TYR A 182 13.72 -1.80 -16.40
C TYR A 182 13.40 -2.81 -15.28
N PRO A 183 12.60 -3.86 -15.56
CA PRO A 183 12.23 -4.83 -14.55
C PRO A 183 13.47 -5.52 -13.99
N ILE A 184 13.55 -5.63 -12.67
CA ILE A 184 14.74 -6.21 -12.01
C ILE A 184 15.06 -7.62 -12.48
N TRP A 185 14.05 -8.39 -12.89
CA TRP A 185 14.21 -9.76 -13.37
C TRP A 185 15.03 -9.86 -14.67
N GLU A 186 15.05 -8.81 -15.50
CA GLU A 186 15.84 -8.76 -16.73
C GLU A 186 17.23 -8.16 -16.51
N LEU A 187 17.39 -7.38 -15.44
CA LEU A 187 18.62 -6.68 -15.13
C LEU A 187 19.65 -7.55 -14.39
N VAL A 188 19.31 -8.78 -14.02
CA VAL A 188 20.03 -9.52 -12.99
C VAL A 188 20.34 -10.97 -13.42
N GLY A 189 21.52 -11.47 -13.07
CA GLY A 189 21.96 -12.84 -13.32
C GLY A 189 21.40 -13.87 -12.31
N PRO A 190 21.88 -15.12 -12.35
CA PRO A 190 21.35 -16.20 -11.51
C PRO A 190 21.43 -15.93 -10.00
N LEU A 191 22.50 -15.28 -9.54
CA LEU A 191 22.71 -14.99 -8.12
C LEU A 191 21.83 -13.84 -7.66
N GLY A 192 21.74 -12.78 -8.45
CA GLY A 192 20.88 -11.68 -8.08
C GLY A 192 19.40 -11.98 -8.31
N PHE A 193 19.02 -13.00 -9.12
CA PHE A 193 17.63 -13.48 -9.20
C PHE A 193 17.17 -14.01 -7.82
N ALA A 194 18.04 -14.75 -7.12
CA ALA A 194 17.79 -15.13 -5.73
C ALA A 194 17.68 -13.89 -4.82
N GLY A 195 18.54 -12.89 -5.01
CA GLY A 195 18.46 -11.61 -4.29
C GLY A 195 17.12 -10.87 -4.53
N ALA A 196 16.64 -10.81 -5.76
CA ALA A 196 15.36 -10.21 -6.13
C ALA A 196 14.17 -10.95 -5.49
N ILE A 197 14.23 -12.28 -5.39
CA ILE A 197 13.23 -13.06 -4.65
C ILE A 197 13.24 -12.70 -3.16
N LEU A 198 14.41 -12.57 -2.54
CA LEU A 198 14.49 -12.17 -1.14
C LEU A 198 13.89 -10.78 -0.91
N LEU A 199 14.17 -9.82 -1.80
CA LEU A 199 13.56 -8.49 -1.73
C LEU A 199 12.04 -8.54 -1.92
N LEU A 200 11.54 -9.36 -2.84
CA LEU A 200 10.10 -9.59 -3.05
C LEU A 200 9.46 -10.15 -1.78
N VAL A 201 10.06 -11.18 -1.17
CA VAL A 201 9.57 -11.79 0.07
C VAL A 201 9.58 -10.78 1.21
N SER A 202 10.61 -9.95 1.34
CA SER A 202 10.65 -8.87 2.32
C SER A 202 9.51 -7.86 2.10
N LEU A 203 9.22 -7.46 0.86
CA LEU A 203 8.12 -6.53 0.56
C LEU A 203 6.74 -7.16 0.85
N ILE A 204 6.57 -8.44 0.51
CA ILE A 204 5.36 -9.21 0.84
C ILE A 204 5.19 -9.31 2.35
N ALA A 205 6.27 -9.47 3.13
CA ALA A 205 6.21 -9.52 4.58
C ALA A 205 5.89 -8.15 5.22
N VAL A 206 6.33 -7.04 4.62
CA VAL A 206 6.02 -5.67 5.06
C VAL A 206 4.56 -5.29 4.79
N THR A 207 3.97 -5.79 3.71
CA THR A 207 2.63 -5.39 3.25
C THR A 207 1.53 -5.58 4.33
N PRO A 208 1.45 -6.72 5.05
CA PRO A 208 0.48 -6.88 6.14
C PRO A 208 0.70 -5.94 7.33
N GLY A 209 1.95 -5.60 7.64
CA GLY A 209 2.29 -4.63 8.70
C GLY A 209 1.84 -3.23 8.36
N GLU A 210 2.11 -2.81 7.13
CA GLU A 210 1.62 -1.55 6.58
C GLU A 210 0.08 -1.50 6.66
N LEU A 211 -0.62 -2.55 6.21
CA LEU A 211 -2.09 -2.54 6.22
C LEU A 211 -2.75 -2.76 7.59
N GLY A 212 -1.97 -2.92 8.66
CA GLY A 212 -2.47 -3.21 10.00
C GLY A 212 -3.30 -4.50 10.03
N ARG A 213 -2.98 -5.48 9.17
CA ARG A 213 -3.71 -6.75 9.08
C ARG A 213 -2.99 -7.83 9.88
N ILE A 214 -3.77 -8.80 10.37
CA ILE A 214 -3.24 -10.02 11.01
C ILE A 214 -2.16 -10.61 10.08
N PRO A 215 -0.95 -10.89 10.60
CA PRO A 215 -0.61 -11.07 12.02
C PRO A 215 -0.15 -9.81 12.77
N PHE A 216 -0.06 -8.67 12.08
CA PHE A 216 0.44 -7.39 12.60
C PHE A 216 -0.66 -6.39 12.97
N ASP A 217 -1.87 -6.88 13.21
CA ASP A 217 -2.99 -6.09 13.75
C ASP A 217 -2.73 -5.78 15.25
N ILE A 218 -1.77 -4.91 15.54
CA ILE A 218 -1.33 -4.66 16.92
C ILE A 218 -2.04 -3.45 17.54
N ALA A 219 -2.52 -2.55 16.68
CA ALA A 219 -3.10 -1.28 17.06
C ALA A 219 -4.63 -1.25 17.09
N GLU A 220 -5.35 -2.08 16.33
CA GLU A 220 -6.82 -2.20 16.42
C GLU A 220 -7.19 -3.26 17.46
N ALA A 221 -6.47 -4.39 17.47
CA ALA A 221 -6.32 -5.23 18.66
C ALA A 221 -7.65 -5.61 19.34
N GLU A 222 -8.66 -6.02 18.57
CA GLU A 222 -10.05 -6.17 19.06
C GLU A 222 -10.17 -6.94 20.38
N THR A 223 -9.36 -7.98 20.58
CA THR A 223 -9.37 -8.83 21.79
C THR A 223 -8.65 -8.23 23.01
N GLU A 224 -7.80 -7.22 22.83
CA GLU A 224 -6.99 -6.61 23.91
C GLU A 224 -7.35 -5.15 24.19
N LEU A 225 -7.61 -4.36 23.14
CA LEU A 225 -7.85 -2.91 23.21
C LEU A 225 -9.22 -2.51 22.65
N ALA A 226 -10.13 -3.47 22.42
CA ALA A 226 -11.52 -3.23 22.01
C ALA A 226 -11.69 -2.30 20.79
N GLY A 227 -10.74 -2.33 19.83
CA GLY A 227 -10.73 -1.47 18.63
C GLY A 227 -9.58 -0.43 18.61
N GLY A 228 -8.81 -0.33 19.70
CA GLY A 228 -7.62 0.50 19.84
C GLY A 228 -7.76 1.94 19.32
N MET A 229 -7.05 2.30 18.24
CA MET A 229 -7.05 3.69 17.73
C MET A 229 -8.41 4.19 17.25
N LEU A 230 -9.31 3.28 16.86
CA LEU A 230 -10.61 3.62 16.28
C LEU A 230 -11.77 3.60 17.28
N VAL A 231 -11.51 3.28 18.56
CA VAL A 231 -12.54 3.08 19.61
C VAL A 231 -13.53 4.24 19.72
N GLU A 232 -13.02 5.47 19.70
CA GLU A 232 -13.82 6.68 19.90
C GLU A 232 -14.46 7.20 18.61
N TYR A 233 -14.08 6.65 17.45
CA TYR A 233 -14.56 7.13 16.15
C TYR A 233 -15.92 6.55 15.81
N SER A 234 -16.85 7.42 15.44
CA SER A 234 -18.23 7.07 15.10
C SER A 234 -18.73 7.77 13.85
N GLY A 235 -19.78 7.17 13.24
CA GLY A 235 -20.46 7.70 12.06
C GLY A 235 -19.52 8.01 10.89
N ARG A 236 -19.62 9.24 10.38
CA ARG A 236 -18.86 9.72 9.21
C ARG A 236 -17.35 9.63 9.37
N ASN A 237 -16.80 9.94 10.55
CA ASN A 237 -15.35 9.94 10.75
C ASN A 237 -14.78 8.52 10.68
N LEU A 238 -15.51 7.53 11.22
CA LEU A 238 -15.15 6.13 11.09
C LEU A 238 -15.24 5.64 9.64
N ALA A 239 -16.26 6.11 8.89
CA ALA A 239 -16.41 5.81 7.47
C ALA A 239 -15.20 6.28 6.66
N LEU A 240 -14.69 7.49 6.95
CA LEU A 240 -13.53 8.07 6.28
C LEU A 240 -12.25 7.29 6.58
N PHE A 241 -12.01 6.86 7.83
CA PHE A 241 -10.88 5.98 8.13
C PHE A 241 -10.97 4.63 7.42
N TYR A 242 -12.16 4.04 7.39
CA TYR A 242 -12.37 2.78 6.67
C TYR A 242 -12.11 2.93 5.17
N LEU A 243 -12.58 4.03 4.58
CA LEU A 243 -12.33 4.36 3.17
C LEU A 243 -10.84 4.64 2.91
N GLY A 244 -10.18 5.44 3.75
CA GLY A 244 -8.77 5.75 3.65
C GLY A 244 -7.90 4.49 3.73
N ASN A 245 -8.21 3.57 4.64
CA ASN A 245 -7.53 2.27 4.75
C ASN A 245 -7.79 1.37 3.54
N ALA A 246 -8.97 1.42 2.92
CA ALA A 246 -9.25 0.68 1.69
C ALA A 246 -8.44 1.23 0.49
N ILE A 247 -8.37 2.55 0.35
CA ILE A 247 -7.59 3.22 -0.71
C ILE A 247 -6.09 2.97 -0.50
N ARG A 248 -5.60 3.12 0.74
CA ARG A 248 -4.22 2.79 1.13
C ARG A 248 -3.90 1.33 0.84
N GLY A 249 -4.82 0.42 1.18
CA GLY A 249 -4.78 -1.00 0.81
C GLY A 249 -4.43 -1.20 -0.64
N PHE A 250 -5.23 -0.61 -1.52
CA PHE A 250 -5.02 -0.69 -2.96
C PHE A 250 -3.70 -0.05 -3.40
N ALA A 251 -3.30 1.08 -2.81
CA ALA A 251 -2.07 1.78 -3.16
C ALA A 251 -0.81 0.96 -2.81
N VAL A 252 -0.74 0.40 -1.61
CA VAL A 252 0.39 -0.43 -1.16
C VAL A 252 0.53 -1.67 -2.05
N LEU A 253 -0.59 -2.36 -2.33
CA LEU A 253 -0.58 -3.54 -3.20
C LEU A 253 -0.17 -3.18 -4.64
N SER A 254 -0.61 -2.02 -5.14
CA SER A 254 -0.23 -1.49 -6.45
C SER A 254 1.26 -1.17 -6.53
N LEU A 255 1.85 -0.66 -5.44
CA LEU A 255 3.29 -0.41 -5.35
C LEU A 255 4.11 -1.70 -5.49
N VAL A 256 3.69 -2.80 -4.84
CA VAL A 256 4.36 -4.10 -4.98
C VAL A 256 4.38 -4.55 -6.44
N VAL A 257 3.25 -4.42 -7.13
CA VAL A 257 3.13 -4.76 -8.55
C VAL A 257 3.98 -3.83 -9.42
N ALA A 258 4.01 -2.53 -9.12
CA ALA A 258 4.81 -1.55 -9.86
C ALA A 258 6.32 -1.81 -9.74
N LEU A 259 6.80 -2.22 -8.56
CA LEU A 259 8.23 -2.44 -8.32
C LEU A 259 8.74 -3.77 -8.88
N PHE A 260 7.99 -4.86 -8.73
CA PHE A 260 8.46 -6.21 -9.10
C PHE A 260 7.79 -6.78 -10.35
N PHE A 261 6.57 -6.40 -10.69
CA PHE A 261 5.84 -6.98 -11.82
C PHE A 261 5.35 -5.90 -12.81
N PRO A 262 6.21 -5.04 -13.37
CA PRO A 262 5.79 -3.95 -14.26
C PRO A 262 5.45 -4.40 -15.70
N TYR A 263 5.09 -5.67 -15.90
CA TYR A 263 4.73 -6.20 -17.22
C TYR A 263 3.32 -5.79 -17.68
N ASN A 264 3.20 -5.34 -18.93
CA ASN A 264 1.94 -5.04 -19.59
C ASN A 264 1.75 -6.00 -20.79
N ILE A 265 0.56 -6.57 -20.94
CA ILE A 265 0.27 -7.61 -21.95
C ILE A 265 -0.39 -7.02 -23.21
N GLY A 266 -0.98 -5.84 -23.12
CA GLY A 266 -1.75 -5.21 -24.19
C GLY A 266 -0.94 -4.91 -25.45
N GLY A 267 0.38 -4.73 -25.32
CA GLY A 267 1.30 -4.67 -26.47
C GLY A 267 1.60 -6.04 -27.10
N ALA A 268 1.71 -7.09 -26.28
CA ALA A 268 2.04 -8.45 -26.72
C ALA A 268 0.87 -9.16 -27.42
N LEU A 269 -0.38 -8.81 -27.10
CA LEU A 269 -1.58 -9.37 -27.74
C LEU A 269 -1.92 -8.77 -29.12
N GLY A 270 -1.12 -7.82 -29.63
CA GLY A 270 -1.31 -7.27 -30.98
C GLY A 270 -2.63 -6.51 -31.20
N ILE A 271 -3.28 -6.06 -30.12
CA ILE A 271 -4.56 -5.34 -30.19
C ILE A 271 -4.30 -3.92 -30.71
N SER A 272 -4.73 -3.63 -31.93
CA SER A 272 -4.51 -2.34 -32.59
C SER A 272 -5.39 -1.20 -32.05
N ALA A 273 -6.52 -1.54 -31.40
CA ALA A 273 -7.41 -0.55 -30.80
C ALA A 273 -6.87 -0.03 -29.46
N ALA A 274 -6.55 1.27 -29.39
CA ALA A 274 -6.01 1.92 -28.19
C ALA A 274 -6.88 1.71 -26.94
N ALA A 275 -8.21 1.79 -27.08
CA ALA A 275 -9.14 1.56 -25.97
C ALA A 275 -9.15 0.09 -25.49
N GLY A 276 -9.07 -0.86 -26.42
CA GLY A 276 -9.00 -2.29 -26.12
C GLY A 276 -7.70 -2.66 -25.39
N ARG A 277 -6.58 -2.07 -25.82
CA ARG A 277 -5.27 -2.25 -25.17
C ARG A 277 -5.28 -1.76 -23.72
N ILE A 278 -5.78 -0.55 -23.47
CA ILE A 278 -5.87 0.01 -22.11
C ILE A 278 -6.75 -0.85 -21.21
N ALA A 279 -7.89 -1.33 -21.71
CA ALA A 279 -8.78 -2.18 -20.92
C ALA A 279 -8.12 -3.51 -20.53
N VAL A 280 -7.40 -4.14 -21.46
CA VAL A 280 -6.68 -5.39 -21.20
C VAL A 280 -5.54 -5.18 -20.21
N ASP A 281 -4.75 -4.11 -20.38
CA ASP A 281 -3.68 -3.77 -19.44
C ASP A 281 -4.23 -3.44 -18.04
N ALA A 282 -5.37 -2.76 -17.95
CA ALA A 282 -6.05 -2.48 -16.69
C ALA A 282 -6.53 -3.76 -15.98
N VAL A 283 -7.17 -4.68 -16.71
CA VAL A 283 -7.63 -5.95 -16.15
C VAL A 283 -6.46 -6.81 -15.71
N PHE A 284 -5.38 -6.86 -16.50
CA PHE A 284 -4.18 -7.60 -16.14
C PHE A 284 -3.51 -7.02 -14.89
N PHE A 285 -3.41 -5.70 -14.79
CA PHE A 285 -2.93 -5.01 -13.60
C PHE A 285 -3.75 -5.35 -12.35
N LEU A 286 -5.09 -5.29 -12.44
CA LEU A 286 -5.98 -5.67 -11.35
C LEU A 286 -5.83 -7.16 -10.98
N GLY A 287 -5.63 -8.04 -11.95
CA GLY A 287 -5.34 -9.46 -11.71
C GLY A 287 -4.05 -9.66 -10.88
N LYS A 288 -2.98 -8.93 -11.21
CA LYS A 288 -1.72 -8.96 -10.45
C LYS A 288 -1.90 -8.44 -9.03
N VAL A 289 -2.59 -7.32 -8.86
CA VAL A 289 -2.90 -6.75 -7.53
C VAL A 289 -3.71 -7.75 -6.70
N LEU A 290 -4.66 -8.46 -7.32
CA LEU A 290 -5.43 -9.52 -6.65
C LEU A 290 -4.55 -10.69 -6.22
N ALA A 291 -3.63 -11.13 -7.07
CA ALA A 291 -2.70 -12.20 -6.74
C ALA A 291 -1.78 -11.81 -5.57
N VAL A 292 -1.23 -10.59 -5.59
CA VAL A 292 -0.41 -10.07 -4.48
C VAL A 292 -1.24 -9.99 -3.20
N MET A 293 -2.46 -9.45 -3.24
CA MET A 293 -3.36 -9.42 -2.08
C MET A 293 -3.64 -10.83 -1.54
N PHE A 294 -3.90 -11.79 -2.42
CA PHE A 294 -4.17 -13.17 -2.03
C PHE A 294 -2.99 -13.77 -1.27
N VAL A 295 -1.77 -13.66 -1.82
CA VAL A 295 -0.56 -14.24 -1.21
C VAL A 295 -0.12 -13.46 0.03
N ALA A 296 0.00 -12.14 -0.08
CA ALA A 296 0.56 -11.30 0.98
C ALA A 296 -0.39 -11.10 2.15
N VAL A 297 -1.69 -10.94 1.89
CA VAL A 297 -2.68 -10.59 2.92
C VAL A 297 -3.54 -11.78 3.28
N ALA A 298 -4.31 -12.33 2.33
CA ALA A 298 -5.36 -13.31 2.65
C ALA A 298 -4.78 -14.63 3.20
N VAL A 299 -3.75 -15.18 2.55
CA VAL A 299 -3.10 -16.43 3.00
C VAL A 299 -2.45 -16.22 4.37
N VAL A 300 -1.63 -15.17 4.53
CA VAL A 300 -0.93 -14.91 5.80
C VAL A 300 -1.91 -14.68 6.94
N ARG A 301 -2.97 -13.90 6.72
CA ARG A 301 -4.05 -13.66 7.70
C ARG A 301 -4.80 -14.94 8.08
N SER A 302 -4.99 -15.85 7.14
CA SER A 302 -5.71 -17.10 7.40
C SER A 302 -4.83 -18.15 8.10
N ALA A 303 -3.52 -18.12 7.86
CA ALA A 303 -2.58 -19.13 8.30
C ALA A 303 -1.88 -18.80 9.64
N VAL A 304 -1.73 -17.52 9.97
CA VAL A 304 -0.90 -17.06 11.09
C VAL A 304 -1.75 -16.35 12.15
N ALA A 305 -1.42 -16.61 13.42
CA ALA A 305 -2.01 -15.91 14.55
C ALA A 305 -1.36 -14.53 14.78
N ARG A 306 -2.00 -13.71 15.60
CA ARG A 306 -1.55 -12.35 15.92
C ARG A 306 -0.22 -12.34 16.70
N PHE A 307 0.69 -11.44 16.35
CA PHE A 307 1.93 -11.20 17.08
C PHE A 307 1.77 -10.18 18.22
N ARG A 308 2.61 -10.33 19.25
CA ARG A 308 2.80 -9.26 20.26
C ARG A 308 3.66 -8.15 19.69
N VAL A 309 3.51 -6.93 20.23
CA VAL A 309 4.27 -5.72 19.83
C VAL A 309 5.77 -6.00 19.72
N ASN A 310 6.39 -6.57 20.76
CA ASN A 310 7.82 -6.84 20.80
C ASN A 310 8.26 -7.86 19.74
N GLN A 311 7.44 -8.87 19.46
CA GLN A 311 7.72 -9.90 18.46
C GLN A 311 7.61 -9.33 17.04
N ALA A 312 6.62 -8.47 16.79
CA ALA A 312 6.44 -7.82 15.51
C ALA A 312 7.57 -6.83 15.18
N SER A 313 7.96 -6.00 16.15
CA SER A 313 9.09 -5.08 15.95
C SER A 313 10.38 -5.84 15.72
N ALA A 314 10.65 -6.90 16.51
CA ALA A 314 11.81 -7.75 16.29
C ALA A 314 11.77 -8.47 14.93
N PHE A 315 10.60 -8.91 14.48
CA PHE A 315 10.43 -9.54 13.17
C PHE A 315 10.85 -8.58 12.04
N TYR A 316 10.39 -7.33 12.06
CA TYR A 316 10.75 -6.36 11.02
C TYR A 316 12.21 -5.90 11.11
N LEU A 317 12.65 -5.48 12.29
CA LEU A 317 13.99 -4.92 12.49
C LEU A 317 15.11 -5.96 12.38
N VAL A 318 14.84 -7.21 12.75
CA VAL A 318 15.84 -8.28 12.69
C VAL A 318 15.59 -9.14 11.45
N ALA A 319 14.49 -9.90 11.41
CA ALA A 319 14.32 -10.92 10.38
C ALA A 319 14.15 -10.32 8.97
N VAL A 320 13.17 -9.44 8.77
CA VAL A 320 12.88 -8.88 7.43
C VAL A 320 14.02 -7.99 6.94
N THR A 321 14.59 -7.20 7.84
CA THR A 321 15.75 -6.37 7.55
C THR A 321 16.96 -7.21 7.12
N LEU A 322 17.31 -8.25 7.87
CA LEU A 322 18.43 -9.13 7.49
C LEU A 322 18.19 -9.78 6.13
N VAL A 323 16.98 -10.28 5.87
CA VAL A 323 16.63 -10.84 4.56
C VAL A 323 16.78 -9.81 3.44
N SER A 324 16.33 -8.56 3.67
CA SER A 324 16.46 -7.48 2.68
C SER A 324 17.92 -7.10 2.41
N VAL A 325 18.77 -7.07 3.45
CA VAL A 325 20.19 -6.77 3.33
C VAL A 325 20.93 -7.91 2.63
N ILE A 326 20.61 -9.17 2.92
CA ILE A 326 21.15 -10.32 2.19
C ILE A 326 20.73 -10.24 0.71
N GLY A 327 19.47 -9.88 0.42
CA GLY A 327 19.00 -9.66 -0.94
C GLY A 327 19.80 -8.59 -1.68
N LEU A 328 20.07 -7.46 -1.02
CA LEU A 328 20.95 -6.40 -1.54
C LEU A 328 22.36 -6.92 -1.84
N LEU A 329 22.97 -7.64 -0.90
CA LEU A 329 24.33 -8.16 -1.04
C LEU A 329 24.43 -9.18 -2.18
N LEU A 330 23.40 -10.00 -2.41
CA LEU A 330 23.36 -10.94 -3.53
C LEU A 330 23.27 -10.22 -4.88
N ILE A 331 22.46 -9.16 -4.98
CA ILE A 331 22.38 -8.33 -6.20
C ILE A 331 23.70 -7.59 -6.45
N TRP A 332 24.37 -7.17 -5.38
CA TRP A 332 25.69 -6.57 -5.46
C TRP A 332 26.76 -7.57 -5.93
N ALA A 333 26.78 -8.78 -5.35
CA ALA A 333 27.71 -9.83 -5.72
C ALA A 333 27.54 -10.28 -7.18
N ASP A 334 26.29 -10.34 -7.66
CA ASP A 334 25.97 -10.65 -9.07
C ASP A 334 26.48 -9.59 -10.05
N PHE A 335 26.62 -8.34 -9.62
CA PHE A 335 27.26 -7.30 -10.45
C PHE A 335 28.79 -7.42 -10.47
N ALA A 336 29.38 -7.87 -9.36
CA ALA A 336 30.83 -7.95 -9.22
C ALA A 336 31.46 -9.16 -9.94
N LEU A 337 30.64 -10.13 -10.35
CA LEU A 337 31.00 -11.34 -11.10
C LEU A 337 30.82 -11.13 -12.60
#